data_AF-A0AA88YTY7-F1
#
_entry.id   AF-A0AA88YTY7-F1
#
_cell.length_a   1.000
_cell.length_b   1.000
_cell.length_c   1.000
_cell.angle_alpha   90.00
_cell.angle_beta   90.00
_cell.angle_gamma   90.00
#
_symmetry.space_group_name_H-M   'P 1'
#
loop_
_entity.id
_entity.type
_entity.pdbx_description
1 polymer ?
#
loop_
_entity_poly.entity_id
_entity_poly.type
_entity_poly.pdbx_seq_one_letter_code
_entity_poly.pdbx_strand_id
1 'polypeptide(L)'
;MKSRPGEKLIDSLNAVEDTKGNNGDRGRIIVTNLRILWHSIALPRVNLSIGFNCVINISTKTAQSKLRGTTEALYVLTKCNNTRFEFIFTNLIPGSPRLFTTVISVHRAYETSKLYRDLKLRGALINNKQLRLLPQEQVYNKVNGVWNLSSDQVWKPRNVFITNVRLVWHANINESFNISIPYLQMKSVKIRDSKFGLALVVESSQQSGGYVLGFRIDPSEKLHDVVKEIQSLHRVYSACPLFGVEFETEERMQGDDLAVEQVQDECEIESDGTSDAFAAYFADGNKDKDRDPVYNEELGLAIEKLRDGITLQGLWDVLA
;
A
#
# COMPACT_ATOMS: atom_id res chain seq x y z
N MET A 1 -5.23 -13.91 -11.93
CA MET A 1 -5.08 -13.11 -10.68
C MET A 1 -4.67 -14.02 -9.51
N LYS A 2 -3.39 -14.40 -9.41
CA LYS A 2 -2.91 -15.28 -8.32
C LYS A 2 -2.51 -14.46 -7.09
N SER A 3 -2.77 -14.97 -5.89
CA SER A 3 -2.31 -14.33 -4.66
C SER A 3 -0.79 -14.37 -4.55
N ARG A 4 -0.19 -13.25 -4.16
CA ARG A 4 1.23 -13.16 -3.80
C ARG A 4 1.49 -13.96 -2.51
N PRO A 5 2.70 -14.49 -2.28
CA PRO A 5 3.08 -14.96 -0.95
C PRO A 5 2.79 -13.92 0.14
N GLY A 6 2.14 -14.34 1.23
CA GLY A 6 1.66 -13.48 2.32
C GLY A 6 0.33 -12.76 2.03
N GLU A 7 -0.14 -12.74 0.78
CA GLU A 7 -1.45 -12.21 0.41
C GLU A 7 -2.53 -13.25 0.73
N LYS A 8 -3.55 -12.83 1.48
CA LYS A 8 -4.64 -13.70 1.93
C LYS A 8 -5.97 -13.15 1.42
N LEU A 9 -6.83 -14.05 0.96
CA LEU A 9 -8.22 -13.75 0.68
C LEU A 9 -8.93 -13.47 2.00
N ILE A 10 -9.59 -12.32 2.11
CA ILE A 10 -10.38 -11.93 3.27
C ILE A 10 -11.85 -12.20 2.99
N ASP A 11 -12.35 -11.68 1.86
CA ASP A 11 -13.73 -11.84 1.46
C ASP A 11 -13.88 -11.88 -0.06
N SER A 12 -14.99 -12.43 -0.50
CA SER A 12 -15.37 -12.51 -1.91
C SER A 12 -16.87 -12.35 -2.02
N LEU A 13 -17.31 -11.45 -2.89
CA LEU A 13 -18.73 -11.25 -3.18
C LEU A 13 -18.99 -11.41 -4.68
N ASN A 14 -19.97 -12.24 -4.99
CA ASN A 14 -20.49 -12.38 -6.35
C ASN A 14 -21.53 -11.29 -6.63
N ALA A 15 -21.93 -11.18 -7.89
CA ALA A 15 -22.97 -10.24 -8.32
C ALA A 15 -22.64 -8.77 -7.95
N VAL A 16 -21.39 -8.37 -8.17
CA VAL A 16 -20.94 -6.99 -8.02
C VAL A 16 -20.64 -6.43 -9.40
N GLU A 17 -21.35 -5.37 -9.77
CA GLU A 17 -21.20 -4.67 -11.04
C GLU A 17 -20.15 -3.57 -10.93
N ASP A 18 -19.29 -3.43 -11.94
CA ASP A 18 -18.47 -2.23 -12.15
C ASP A 18 -19.29 -1.19 -12.92
N THR A 19 -19.88 -0.25 -12.19
CA THR A 19 -20.81 0.73 -12.75
C THR A 19 -20.10 1.83 -13.54
N LYS A 20 -18.81 2.06 -13.30
CA LYS A 20 -18.06 3.13 -13.97
C LYS A 20 -17.57 2.70 -15.35
N GLY A 21 -16.84 1.59 -15.42
CA GLY A 21 -16.20 1.16 -16.66
C GLY A 21 -16.99 0.13 -17.47
N ASN A 22 -17.70 -0.78 -16.80
CA ASN A 22 -18.39 -1.92 -17.43
C ASN A 22 -19.86 -1.99 -17.00
N ASN A 23 -20.57 -0.87 -17.12
CA ASN A 23 -21.96 -0.77 -16.69
C ASN A 23 -22.87 -1.77 -17.45
N GLY A 24 -23.58 -2.61 -16.73
CA GLY A 24 -24.35 -3.73 -17.27
C GLY A 24 -23.67 -5.10 -17.16
N ASP A 25 -22.39 -5.17 -16.80
CA ASP A 25 -21.67 -6.43 -16.66
C ASP A 25 -21.61 -6.92 -15.20
N ARG A 26 -21.92 -8.21 -15.01
CA ARG A 26 -21.90 -8.84 -13.69
C ARG A 26 -20.51 -9.36 -13.41
N GLY A 27 -19.92 -8.90 -12.31
CA GLY A 27 -18.62 -9.33 -11.87
C GLY A 27 -18.62 -9.97 -10.48
N ARG A 28 -17.41 -10.35 -10.09
CA ARG A 28 -17.06 -10.83 -8.76
C ARG A 28 -15.99 -9.90 -8.21
N ILE A 29 -16.22 -9.42 -6.99
CA ILE A 29 -15.22 -8.65 -6.25
C ILE A 29 -14.55 -9.54 -5.20
N ILE A 30 -13.24 -9.41 -5.09
CA ILE A 30 -12.40 -10.20 -4.21
C ILE A 30 -11.57 -9.22 -3.38
N VAL A 31 -11.76 -9.26 -2.07
CA VAL A 31 -11.04 -8.40 -1.12
C VAL A 31 -9.95 -9.24 -0.48
N THR A 32 -8.70 -8.84 -0.72
CA THR A 32 -7.53 -9.44 -0.08
C THR A 32 -7.02 -8.54 1.04
N ASN A 33 -5.98 -8.95 1.74
CA ASN A 33 -5.29 -8.10 2.70
C ASN A 33 -4.44 -6.97 2.08
N LEU A 34 -4.22 -6.94 0.77
CA LEU A 34 -3.37 -5.92 0.10
C LEU A 34 -4.08 -5.08 -0.96
N ARG A 35 -5.10 -5.66 -1.59
CA ARG A 35 -5.78 -5.08 -2.74
C ARG A 35 -7.22 -5.57 -2.88
N ILE A 36 -8.00 -4.79 -3.60
CA ILE A 36 -9.31 -5.16 -4.12
C ILE A 36 -9.11 -5.63 -5.56
N LEU A 37 -9.72 -6.75 -5.90
CA LEU A 37 -9.78 -7.27 -7.26
C LEU A 37 -11.23 -7.30 -7.70
N TRP A 38 -11.49 -6.99 -8.95
CA TRP A 38 -12.78 -7.21 -9.58
C TRP A 38 -12.54 -7.88 -10.92
N HIS A 39 -13.39 -8.81 -11.31
CA HIS A 39 -13.39 -9.35 -12.66
C HIS A 39 -14.80 -9.64 -13.13
N SER A 40 -15.03 -9.49 -14.43
CA SER A 40 -16.26 -9.94 -15.06
C SER A 40 -16.42 -11.45 -14.90
N ILE A 41 -17.66 -11.90 -14.69
CA ILE A 41 -18.01 -13.32 -14.70
C ILE A 41 -18.11 -13.81 -16.14
N ALA A 42 -18.65 -12.99 -17.06
CA ALA A 42 -18.81 -13.34 -18.46
C ALA A 42 -17.47 -13.34 -19.21
N LEU A 43 -16.60 -12.37 -18.93
CA LEU A 43 -15.31 -12.20 -19.61
C LEU A 43 -14.18 -11.95 -18.60
N PRO A 44 -13.59 -13.00 -17.97
CA PRO A 44 -12.57 -12.85 -16.93
C PRO A 44 -11.32 -12.05 -17.32
N ARG A 45 -11.07 -11.88 -18.63
CA ARG A 45 -10.02 -10.99 -19.16
C ARG A 45 -10.24 -9.52 -18.78
N VAL A 46 -11.49 -9.10 -18.60
CA VAL A 46 -11.86 -7.77 -18.11
C VAL A 46 -11.82 -7.80 -16.59
N ASN A 47 -10.79 -7.19 -16.01
CA ASN A 47 -10.56 -7.18 -14.58
C ASN A 47 -9.85 -5.90 -14.11
N LEU A 48 -9.96 -5.66 -12.82
CA LEU A 48 -9.38 -4.53 -12.10
C LEU A 48 -8.59 -5.04 -10.89
N SER A 49 -7.48 -4.37 -10.60
CA SER A 49 -6.65 -4.65 -9.42
C SER A 49 -6.24 -3.35 -8.76
N ILE A 50 -6.83 -3.07 -7.60
CA ILE A 50 -6.68 -1.80 -6.88
C ILE A 50 -5.94 -2.05 -5.56
N GLY A 51 -4.68 -1.64 -5.49
CA GLY A 51 -3.88 -1.73 -4.26
C GLY A 51 -4.31 -0.71 -3.21
N PHE A 52 -4.42 -1.13 -1.94
CA PHE A 52 -4.88 -0.24 -0.87
C PHE A 52 -3.97 0.98 -0.67
N ASN A 53 -2.66 0.86 -0.95
CA ASN A 53 -1.74 2.00 -0.85
C ASN A 53 -2.05 3.14 -1.82
N CYS A 54 -2.79 2.87 -2.90
CA CYS A 54 -3.17 3.87 -3.89
C CYS A 54 -4.53 4.52 -3.56
N VAL A 55 -5.26 3.99 -2.59
CA VAL A 55 -6.59 4.50 -2.24
C VAL A 55 -6.45 5.79 -1.44
N ILE A 56 -7.13 6.85 -1.91
CA ILE A 56 -7.23 8.13 -1.20
C ILE A 56 -8.48 8.13 -0.34
N ASN A 57 -9.59 7.68 -0.90
CA ASN A 57 -10.89 7.75 -0.26
C ASN A 57 -11.78 6.56 -0.66
N ILE A 58 -12.56 6.09 0.30
CA ILE A 58 -13.61 5.08 0.11
C ILE A 58 -14.89 5.67 0.69
N SER A 59 -15.95 5.73 -0.11
CA SER A 59 -17.24 6.27 0.33
C SER A 59 -18.40 5.49 -0.28
N THR A 60 -19.53 5.46 0.42
CA THR A 60 -20.78 4.92 -0.11
C THR A 60 -21.62 6.08 -0.62
N LYS A 61 -22.05 6.00 -1.89
CA LYS A 61 -22.96 6.99 -2.49
C LYS A 61 -23.98 6.30 -3.39
N THR A 62 -25.07 6.97 -3.69
CA THR A 62 -26.07 6.49 -4.65
C THR A 62 -25.53 6.57 -6.08
N ALA A 63 -25.66 5.49 -6.84
CA ALA A 63 -25.29 5.39 -8.25
C ALA A 63 -26.47 4.85 -9.10
N GLN A 64 -26.39 5.05 -10.41
CA GLN A 64 -27.33 4.50 -11.39
C GLN A 64 -26.74 3.26 -12.06
N SER A 65 -27.14 2.09 -11.57
CA SER A 65 -26.78 0.80 -12.15
C SER A 65 -27.70 0.46 -13.32
N LYS A 66 -27.16 -0.08 -14.42
CA LYS A 66 -27.98 -0.58 -15.53
C LYS A 66 -28.79 -1.83 -15.13
N LEU A 67 -28.25 -2.63 -14.20
CA LEU A 67 -28.86 -3.87 -13.75
C LEU A 67 -29.85 -3.70 -12.59
N ARG A 68 -29.76 -2.60 -11.81
CA ARG A 68 -30.63 -2.35 -10.63
C ARG A 68 -31.33 -0.99 -10.58
N GLY A 69 -30.97 -0.05 -11.43
CA GLY A 69 -31.40 1.34 -11.31
C GLY A 69 -30.68 2.06 -10.16
N THR A 70 -31.39 2.96 -9.48
CA THR A 70 -30.86 3.77 -8.38
C THR A 70 -30.56 2.92 -7.15
N THR A 71 -29.29 2.78 -6.76
CA THR A 71 -28.89 1.99 -5.58
C THR A 71 -27.60 2.53 -4.96
N GLU A 72 -27.31 2.15 -3.71
CA GLU A 72 -26.02 2.45 -3.07
C GLU A 72 -24.87 1.68 -3.76
N ALA A 73 -23.76 2.37 -3.95
CA ALA A 73 -22.54 1.86 -4.57
C ALA A 73 -21.29 2.34 -3.81
N LEU A 74 -20.23 1.55 -3.94
CA LEU A 74 -18.94 1.78 -3.32
C LEU A 74 -18.08 2.59 -4.27
N TYR A 75 -17.74 3.81 -3.86
CA TYR A 75 -16.84 4.70 -4.58
C TYR A 75 -15.44 4.56 -4.01
N VAL A 76 -14.50 4.12 -4.84
CA VAL A 76 -13.09 4.01 -4.50
C VAL A 76 -12.32 5.02 -5.33
N LEU A 77 -11.88 6.10 -4.69
CA LEU A 77 -11.02 7.10 -5.30
C LEU A 77 -9.56 6.74 -5.02
N THR A 78 -8.75 6.68 -6.06
CA THR A 78 -7.35 6.32 -5.99
C THR A 78 -6.47 7.36 -6.68
N LYS A 79 -5.20 7.41 -6.28
CA LYS A 79 -4.16 8.13 -7.01
C LYS A 79 -2.97 7.21 -7.20
N CYS A 80 -2.63 6.96 -8.46
CA CYS A 80 -1.49 6.14 -8.84
C CYS A 80 -0.68 6.93 -9.87
N ASN A 81 0.65 7.01 -9.69
CA ASN A 81 1.56 7.71 -10.62
C ASN A 81 1.11 9.14 -10.97
N ASN A 82 0.57 9.86 -9.98
CA ASN A 82 0.02 11.21 -10.11
C ASN A 82 -1.28 11.35 -10.95
N THR A 83 -1.92 10.25 -11.32
CA THR A 83 -3.22 10.22 -12.00
C THR A 83 -4.29 9.71 -11.04
N ARG A 84 -5.47 10.34 -11.08
CA ARG A 84 -6.60 10.00 -10.20
C ARG A 84 -7.59 9.11 -10.93
N PHE A 85 -7.94 7.98 -10.31
CA PHE A 85 -8.94 7.06 -10.83
C PHE A 85 -10.09 6.92 -9.85
N GLU A 86 -11.30 6.82 -10.36
CA GLU A 86 -12.52 6.55 -9.60
C GLU A 86 -13.13 5.24 -10.09
N PHE A 87 -13.40 4.34 -9.14
CA PHE A 87 -14.07 3.07 -9.38
C PHE A 87 -15.39 3.05 -8.61
N ILE A 88 -16.44 2.53 -9.25
CA ILE A 88 -17.79 2.47 -8.67
C ILE A 88 -18.27 1.04 -8.72
N PHE A 89 -18.44 0.42 -7.56
CA PHE A 89 -18.92 -0.97 -7.45
C PHE A 89 -20.31 -1.02 -6.86
N THR A 90 -21.25 -1.61 -7.60
CA THR A 90 -22.64 -1.76 -7.16
C THR A 90 -22.90 -3.21 -6.75
N ASN A 91 -23.37 -3.42 -5.52
CA ASN A 91 -23.85 -4.73 -5.10
C ASN A 91 -25.25 -4.99 -5.69
N LEU A 92 -25.38 -6.05 -6.47
CA LEU A 92 -26.65 -6.41 -7.09
C LEU A 92 -27.59 -7.14 -6.12
N ILE A 93 -27.09 -7.61 -4.98
CA ILE A 93 -27.91 -8.26 -3.95
C ILE A 93 -28.44 -7.18 -2.99
N PRO A 94 -29.77 -6.96 -2.93
CA PRO A 94 -30.36 -5.95 -2.05
C PRO A 94 -30.15 -6.29 -0.57
N GLY A 95 -29.98 -5.26 0.26
CA GLY A 95 -29.98 -5.41 1.72
C GLY A 95 -28.69 -5.97 2.33
N SER A 96 -27.64 -6.22 1.54
CA SER A 96 -26.35 -6.69 2.06
C SER A 96 -25.30 -5.57 2.10
N PRO A 97 -24.97 -5.03 3.29
CA PRO A 97 -23.93 -4.02 3.45
C PRO A 97 -22.50 -4.62 3.47
N ARG A 98 -22.39 -5.95 3.39
CA ARG A 98 -21.14 -6.72 3.58
C ARG A 98 -19.97 -6.23 2.72
N LEU A 99 -20.27 -5.83 1.48
CA LEU A 99 -19.28 -5.26 0.56
C LEU A 99 -18.60 -4.04 1.17
N PHE A 100 -19.41 -3.09 1.65
CA PHE A 100 -18.93 -1.80 2.15
C PHE A 100 -18.18 -1.98 3.47
N THR A 101 -18.77 -2.73 4.41
CA THR A 101 -18.19 -2.93 5.75
C THR A 101 -16.83 -3.62 5.66
N THR A 102 -16.72 -4.65 4.82
CA THR A 102 -15.47 -5.40 4.66
C THR A 102 -14.39 -4.55 4.01
N VAL A 103 -14.66 -3.91 2.87
CA VAL A 103 -13.65 -3.11 2.16
C VAL A 103 -13.12 -1.96 3.02
N ILE A 104 -14.02 -1.23 3.70
CA ILE A 104 -13.64 -0.09 4.55
C ILE A 104 -12.79 -0.56 5.74
N SER A 105 -13.19 -1.65 6.39
CA SER A 105 -12.51 -2.19 7.56
C SER A 105 -11.12 -2.74 7.22
N VAL A 106 -11.00 -3.47 6.12
CA VAL A 106 -9.71 -3.97 5.63
C VAL A 106 -8.80 -2.82 5.22
N HIS A 107 -9.32 -1.81 4.52
CA HIS A 107 -8.54 -0.61 4.17
C HIS A 107 -8.03 0.13 5.42
N ARG A 108 -8.86 0.26 6.47
CA ARG A 108 -8.44 0.84 7.74
C ARG A 108 -7.33 0.02 8.41
N ALA A 109 -7.46 -1.30 8.45
CA ALA A 109 -6.43 -2.20 8.97
C ALA A 109 -5.13 -2.12 8.15
N TYR A 110 -5.24 -1.94 6.83
CA TYR A 110 -4.09 -1.70 5.95
C TYR A 110 -3.37 -0.40 6.33
N GLU A 111 -4.09 0.69 6.52
CA GLU A 111 -3.52 2.01 6.86
C GLU A 111 -2.86 2.03 8.24
N THR A 112 -3.47 1.42 9.26
CA THR A 112 -2.93 1.42 10.62
C THR A 112 -1.71 0.50 10.80
N SER A 113 -1.49 -0.43 9.88
CA SER A 113 -0.39 -1.41 9.92
C SER A 113 0.81 -1.04 9.05
N LYS A 114 0.91 0.21 8.55
CA LYS A 114 2.01 0.65 7.67
C LYS A 114 3.42 0.41 8.20
N LEU A 115 3.63 0.42 9.52
CA LEU A 115 4.93 0.16 10.14
C LEU A 115 5.51 -1.25 9.89
N TYR A 116 4.69 -2.20 9.44
CA TYR A 116 5.17 -3.52 8.98
C TYR A 116 5.83 -3.48 7.60
N ARG A 117 5.59 -2.43 6.82
CA ARG A 117 5.86 -2.41 5.37
C ARG A 117 6.64 -1.17 4.94
N ASP A 118 6.51 -0.06 5.66
CA ASP A 118 7.11 1.22 5.30
C ASP A 118 8.33 1.52 6.17
N LEU A 119 9.41 1.97 5.53
CA LEU A 119 10.59 2.47 6.23
C LEU A 119 10.23 3.78 6.94
N LYS A 120 10.56 3.87 8.24
CA LYS A 120 10.27 5.07 9.03
C LYS A 120 11.54 5.65 9.65
N LEU A 121 11.79 6.92 9.36
CA LEU A 121 12.77 7.74 10.05
C LEU A 121 12.08 8.57 11.13
N ARG A 122 12.68 8.67 12.31
CA ARG A 122 12.22 9.51 13.43
C ARG A 122 10.74 9.26 13.81
N GLY A 123 10.39 7.99 14.00
CA GLY A 123 9.05 7.58 14.44
C GLY A 123 8.91 7.55 15.96
N ALA A 124 7.68 7.53 16.47
CA ALA A 124 7.40 7.26 17.88
C ALA A 124 7.48 5.74 18.16
N LEU A 125 8.69 5.20 18.19
CA LEU A 125 8.94 3.75 18.27
C LEU A 125 9.29 3.25 19.68
N ILE A 126 9.83 4.13 20.52
CA ILE A 126 10.36 3.78 21.84
C ILE A 126 9.45 4.36 22.91
N ASN A 127 9.17 3.59 23.94
CA ASN A 127 8.49 4.02 25.16
C ASN A 127 9.25 3.47 26.36
N ASN A 128 9.63 4.33 27.31
CA ASN A 128 10.38 3.94 28.51
C ASN A 128 11.63 3.07 28.20
N LYS A 129 12.43 3.45 27.19
CA LYS A 129 13.62 2.71 26.72
C LYS A 129 13.35 1.30 26.17
N GLN A 130 12.10 0.94 25.92
CA GLN A 130 11.69 -0.31 25.30
C GLN A 130 11.05 -0.05 23.93
N LEU A 131 11.24 -1.00 23.01
CA LEU A 131 10.59 -0.95 21.71
C LEU A 131 9.09 -1.19 21.87
N ARG A 132 8.27 -0.29 21.32
CA ARG A 132 6.83 -0.52 21.19
C ARG A 132 6.59 -1.54 20.07
N LEU A 133 6.24 -2.75 20.46
CA LEU A 133 5.98 -3.84 19.54
C LEU A 133 4.68 -3.63 18.76
N LEU A 134 4.70 -4.02 17.49
CA LEU A 134 3.49 -4.20 16.69
C LEU A 134 2.75 -5.49 17.12
N PRO A 135 1.45 -5.66 16.79
CA PRO A 135 0.65 -6.80 17.27
C PRO A 135 1.27 -8.20 17.10
N GLN A 136 1.95 -8.44 15.98
CA GLN A 136 2.58 -9.72 15.58
C GLN A 136 4.11 -9.63 15.61
N GLU A 137 4.66 -8.58 16.24
CA GLU A 137 6.10 -8.35 16.32
C GLU A 137 6.69 -9.00 17.57
N GLN A 138 7.75 -9.79 17.38
CA GLN A 138 8.53 -10.41 18.46
C GLN A 138 9.99 -10.03 18.31
N VAL A 139 10.63 -9.68 19.43
CA VAL A 139 12.06 -9.35 19.47
C VAL A 139 12.86 -10.65 19.58
N TYR A 140 13.73 -10.92 18.62
CA TYR A 140 14.69 -12.02 18.68
C TYR A 140 15.95 -11.64 19.45
N ASN A 141 16.47 -10.43 19.18
CA ASN A 141 17.75 -10.01 19.74
C ASN A 141 17.79 -8.50 19.97
N LYS A 142 18.59 -8.10 20.97
CA LYS A 142 18.89 -6.70 21.29
C LYS A 142 20.39 -6.51 21.33
N VAL A 143 20.91 -5.81 20.32
CA VAL A 143 22.33 -5.49 20.20
C VAL A 143 22.57 -4.09 20.76
N ASN A 144 23.26 -4.02 21.90
CA ASN A 144 23.73 -2.76 22.46
C ASN A 144 25.07 -2.37 21.84
N GLY A 145 25.39 -1.08 21.84
CA GLY A 145 26.70 -0.57 21.41
C GLY A 145 26.83 -0.30 19.91
N VAL A 146 25.71 -0.21 19.18
CA VAL A 146 25.72 -0.07 17.71
C VAL A 146 25.83 1.40 17.30
N TRP A 147 26.85 1.75 16.53
CA TRP A 147 26.99 3.11 15.99
C TRP A 147 26.34 3.23 14.62
N ASN A 148 25.68 4.35 14.35
CA ASN A 148 25.24 4.68 13.00
C ASN A 148 26.26 5.60 12.33
N LEU A 149 26.74 5.18 11.17
CA LEU A 149 27.78 5.85 10.38
C LEU A 149 27.23 6.99 9.50
N SER A 150 25.90 7.20 9.47
CA SER A 150 25.25 8.25 8.70
C SER A 150 25.20 9.61 9.42
N SER A 151 25.75 9.72 10.64
CA SER A 151 25.75 10.98 11.40
C SER A 151 27.13 11.29 11.96
N ASP A 152 27.56 12.54 11.80
CA ASP A 152 28.85 13.05 12.31
C ASP A 152 28.92 13.09 13.84
N GLN A 153 27.82 12.82 14.54
CA GLN A 153 27.78 12.64 15.99
C GLN A 153 28.25 11.22 16.36
N VAL A 154 29.56 11.03 16.28
CA VAL A 154 30.30 9.76 16.36
C VAL A 154 30.27 9.08 17.75
N TRP A 155 29.84 9.76 18.82
CA TRP A 155 30.36 9.41 20.14
C TRP A 155 29.47 8.65 21.13
N LYS A 156 28.31 8.08 20.76
CA LYS A 156 27.48 7.38 21.77
C LYS A 156 26.89 6.04 21.32
N PRO A 157 27.04 4.97 22.15
CA PRO A 157 26.50 3.65 21.88
C PRO A 157 24.97 3.67 21.88
N ARG A 158 24.37 2.86 21.00
CA ARG A 158 22.94 2.83 20.73
C ARG A 158 22.45 1.39 20.65
N ASN A 159 21.14 1.20 20.61
CA ASN A 159 20.56 -0.15 20.57
C ASN A 159 19.97 -0.43 19.20
N VAL A 160 20.18 -1.66 18.73
CA VAL A 160 19.44 -2.26 17.63
C VAL A 160 18.56 -3.36 18.21
N PHE A 161 17.28 -3.33 17.86
CA PHE A 161 16.34 -4.40 18.06
C PHE A 161 16.17 -5.15 16.73
N ILE A 162 16.36 -6.46 16.79
CA ILE A 162 16.14 -7.39 15.69
C ILE A 162 14.83 -8.10 15.98
N THR A 163 13.83 -7.89 15.12
CA THR A 163 12.50 -8.53 15.26
C THR A 163 12.22 -9.45 14.09
N ASN A 164 11.08 -10.14 14.14
CA ASN A 164 10.59 -10.98 13.05
C ASN A 164 10.09 -10.18 11.81
N VAL A 165 9.86 -8.87 11.94
CA VAL A 165 9.28 -8.06 10.84
C VAL A 165 10.17 -6.91 10.39
N ARG A 166 11.03 -6.38 11.27
CA ARG A 166 11.83 -5.18 10.99
C ARG A 166 13.07 -5.09 11.87
N LEU A 167 14.01 -4.26 11.46
CA LEU A 167 15.11 -3.79 12.29
C LEU A 167 14.80 -2.41 12.82
N VAL A 168 15.01 -2.19 14.12
CA VAL A 168 14.84 -0.89 14.73
C VAL A 168 16.13 -0.47 15.40
N TRP A 169 16.65 0.67 14.99
CA TRP A 169 17.77 1.33 15.64
C TRP A 169 17.28 2.62 16.28
N HIS A 170 17.74 2.93 17.50
CA HIS A 170 17.43 4.21 18.16
C HIS A 170 18.60 4.72 18.98
N ALA A 171 18.76 6.04 19.06
CA ALA A 171 19.73 6.64 19.96
C ALA A 171 19.28 6.57 21.43
N ASN A 172 20.24 6.43 22.35
CA ASN A 172 19.97 6.33 23.79
C ASN A 172 19.65 7.68 24.46
N ILE A 173 20.16 8.79 23.91
CA ILE A 173 19.93 10.14 24.48
C ILE A 173 18.68 10.77 23.91
N ASN A 174 18.56 10.73 22.58
CA ASN A 174 17.42 11.27 21.87
C ASN A 174 16.68 10.11 21.21
N GLU A 175 15.68 9.57 21.90
CA GLU A 175 14.89 8.44 21.42
C GLU A 175 14.15 8.77 20.12
N SER A 176 13.88 10.05 19.84
CA SER A 176 13.29 10.50 18.57
C SER A 176 14.24 10.33 17.37
N PHE A 177 15.54 10.15 17.61
CA PHE A 177 16.48 9.81 16.55
C PHE A 177 16.59 8.29 16.41
N ASN A 178 15.66 7.75 15.63
CA ASN A 178 15.50 6.33 15.37
C ASN A 178 15.19 6.05 13.91
N ILE A 179 15.38 4.80 13.54
CA ILE A 179 15.16 4.26 12.20
C ILE A 179 14.49 2.90 12.36
N SER A 180 13.39 2.69 11.65
CA SER A 180 12.73 1.39 11.50
C SER A 180 12.79 0.95 10.04
N ILE A 181 13.37 -0.21 9.80
CA ILE A 181 13.59 -0.79 8.47
C ILE A 181 12.87 -2.13 8.42
N PRO A 182 11.67 -2.21 7.82
CA PRO A 182 11.02 -3.48 7.58
C PRO A 182 11.83 -4.36 6.65
N TYR A 183 11.80 -5.67 6.87
CA TYR A 183 12.45 -6.65 5.98
C TYR A 183 11.92 -6.53 4.55
N LEU A 184 10.65 -6.17 4.37
CA LEU A 184 10.05 -5.92 3.06
C LEU A 184 10.78 -4.85 2.24
N GLN A 185 11.40 -3.86 2.91
CA GLN A 185 12.10 -2.75 2.26
C GLN A 185 13.59 -3.00 2.14
N MET A 186 14.13 -4.10 2.65
CA MET A 186 15.55 -4.40 2.53
C MET A 186 15.86 -5.01 1.17
N LYS A 187 16.78 -4.36 0.45
CA LYS A 187 17.33 -4.89 -0.79
C LYS A 187 18.51 -5.79 -0.52
N SER A 188 19.43 -5.35 0.35
CA SER A 188 20.61 -6.14 0.70
C SER A 188 21.13 -5.81 2.09
N VAL A 189 21.71 -6.82 2.74
CA VAL A 189 22.33 -6.74 4.06
C VAL A 189 23.72 -7.36 3.92
N LYS A 190 24.77 -6.55 4.06
CA LYS A 190 26.16 -6.96 3.78
C LYS A 190 27.12 -6.34 4.80
N ILE A 191 28.32 -6.92 4.92
CA ILE A 191 29.44 -6.27 5.59
C ILE A 191 30.24 -5.51 4.53
N ARG A 192 30.61 -4.26 4.81
CA ARG A 192 31.53 -3.48 3.96
C ARG A 192 32.56 -2.77 4.83
N ASP A 193 33.72 -2.48 4.23
CA ASP A 193 34.70 -1.58 4.81
C ASP A 193 34.16 -0.15 4.86
N SER A 194 34.46 0.54 5.96
CA SER A 194 34.17 1.97 6.15
C SER A 194 35.42 2.68 6.68
N LYS A 195 35.39 4.02 6.72
CA LYS A 195 36.44 4.82 7.35
C LYS A 195 36.69 4.45 8.82
N PHE A 196 35.72 3.81 9.47
CA PHE A 196 35.75 3.44 10.88
C PHE A 196 35.89 1.91 11.08
N GLY A 197 36.32 1.16 10.06
CA GLY A 197 36.42 -0.29 10.09
C GLY A 197 35.21 -1.00 9.46
N LEU A 198 35.10 -2.31 9.68
CA LEU A 198 34.00 -3.12 9.14
C LEU A 198 32.65 -2.68 9.70
N ALA A 199 31.65 -2.60 8.83
CA ALA A 199 30.31 -2.17 9.19
C ALA A 199 29.22 -3.01 8.50
N LEU A 200 28.12 -3.21 9.21
CA LEU A 200 26.87 -3.70 8.67
C LEU A 200 26.27 -2.60 7.78
N VAL A 201 26.01 -2.92 6.52
CA VAL A 201 25.35 -2.03 5.57
C VAL A 201 24.01 -2.64 5.18
N VAL A 202 22.94 -1.88 5.42
CA VAL A 202 21.58 -2.20 5.01
C VAL A 202 21.19 -1.25 3.89
N GLU A 203 20.96 -1.80 2.71
CA GLU A 203 20.46 -1.08 1.55
C GLU A 203 18.95 -1.27 1.46
N SER A 204 18.21 -0.16 1.37
CA SER A 204 16.75 -0.21 1.19
C SER A 204 16.34 -0.21 -0.28
N SER A 205 15.10 -0.59 -0.57
CA SER A 205 14.52 -0.60 -1.91
C SER A 205 14.46 0.82 -2.49
N GLN A 206 14.47 0.94 -3.82
CA GLN A 206 14.29 2.23 -4.49
C GLN A 206 12.90 2.82 -4.21
N GLN A 207 11.89 1.97 -4.02
CA GLN A 207 10.54 2.40 -3.66
C GLN A 207 10.49 3.09 -2.29
N SER A 208 11.38 2.72 -1.37
CA SER A 208 11.55 3.39 -0.07
C SER A 208 12.61 4.50 -0.08
N GLY A 209 13.10 4.96 -1.24
CA GLY A 209 14.07 6.06 -1.35
C GLY A 209 15.54 5.65 -1.47
N GLY A 210 15.87 4.35 -1.51
CA GLY A 210 17.22 3.88 -1.82
C GLY A 210 18.29 4.23 -0.78
N TYR A 211 17.90 4.35 0.49
CA TYR A 211 18.82 4.60 1.60
C TYR A 211 19.91 3.53 1.73
N VAL A 212 21.12 3.97 2.07
CA VAL A 212 22.25 3.12 2.46
C VAL A 212 22.59 3.44 3.91
N LEU A 213 22.30 2.50 4.81
CA LEU A 213 22.43 2.69 6.25
C LEU A 213 23.59 1.85 6.79
N GLY A 214 24.60 2.51 7.34
CA GLY A 214 25.81 1.87 7.87
C GLY A 214 25.80 1.81 9.39
N PHE A 215 26.07 0.63 9.95
CA PHE A 215 26.11 0.37 11.37
C PHE A 215 27.41 -0.32 11.77
N ARG A 216 28.18 0.28 12.68
CA ARG A 216 29.37 -0.36 13.24
C ARG A 216 29.00 -1.08 14.54
N ILE A 217 29.49 -2.32 14.67
CA ILE A 217 29.25 -3.21 15.81
C ILE A 217 30.60 -3.81 16.20
N ASP A 218 30.99 -3.62 17.47
CA ASP A 218 32.20 -4.21 18.04
C ASP A 218 31.82 -5.28 19.09
N PRO A 219 32.57 -6.38 19.23
CA PRO A 219 33.69 -6.81 18.38
C PRO A 219 33.22 -7.33 17.00
N SER A 220 34.16 -7.51 16.07
CA SER A 220 33.87 -7.95 14.70
C SER A 220 33.19 -9.32 14.62
N GLU A 221 33.43 -10.22 15.57
CA GLU A 221 32.73 -11.52 15.67
C GLU A 221 31.22 -11.31 15.79
N LYS A 222 30.81 -10.42 16.70
CA LYS A 222 29.40 -10.07 16.93
C LYS A 222 28.76 -9.43 15.69
N LEU A 223 29.52 -8.64 14.93
CA LEU A 223 29.06 -8.10 13.65
C LEU A 223 28.70 -9.21 12.66
N HIS A 224 29.54 -10.24 12.54
CA HIS A 224 29.29 -11.37 11.63
C HIS A 224 28.06 -12.17 12.06
N ASP A 225 27.89 -12.40 13.36
CA ASP A 225 26.73 -13.13 13.89
C ASP A 225 25.41 -12.37 13.65
N VAL A 226 25.40 -11.07 13.94
CA VAL A 226 24.24 -10.19 13.71
C VAL A 226 23.88 -10.14 12.22
N VAL A 227 24.86 -10.04 11.32
CA VAL A 227 24.60 -10.04 9.87
C VAL A 227 23.99 -11.36 9.42
N LYS A 228 24.52 -12.50 9.89
CA LYS A 228 23.96 -13.83 9.58
C LYS A 228 22.53 -13.99 10.10
N GLU A 229 22.26 -13.51 11.31
CA GLU A 229 20.93 -13.51 11.93
C GLU A 229 19.94 -12.71 11.06
N ILE A 230 20.29 -11.46 10.73
CA ILE A 230 19.46 -10.58 9.90
C ILE A 230 19.21 -11.19 8.51
N GLN A 231 20.24 -11.73 7.86
CA GLN A 231 20.11 -12.35 6.54
C GLN A 231 19.19 -13.58 6.58
N SER A 232 19.27 -14.38 7.63
CA SER A 232 18.43 -15.56 7.82
C SER A 232 16.97 -15.16 8.04
N LEU A 233 16.72 -14.21 8.94
CA LEU A 233 15.38 -13.67 9.19
C LEU A 233 14.79 -13.00 7.94
N HIS A 234 15.58 -12.21 7.22
CA HIS A 234 15.18 -11.60 5.96
C HIS A 234 14.75 -12.66 4.93
N ARG A 235 15.52 -13.75 4.77
CA ARG A 235 15.18 -14.85 3.86
C ARG A 235 13.88 -15.55 4.25
N VAL A 236 13.69 -15.85 5.54
CA VAL A 236 12.47 -16.48 6.05
C VAL A 236 11.26 -15.55 5.84
N TYR A 237 11.41 -14.26 6.17
CA TYR A 237 10.37 -13.26 5.95
C TYR A 237 10.02 -13.11 4.46
N SER A 238 11.00 -13.12 3.55
CA SER A 238 10.75 -13.01 2.10
C SER A 238 9.94 -14.17 1.52
N ALA A 239 10.01 -15.36 2.12
CA ALA A 239 9.27 -16.52 1.65
C ALA A 239 7.76 -16.39 1.89
N CYS A 240 7.36 -15.86 3.05
CA CYS A 240 5.96 -15.57 3.38
C CYS A 240 5.87 -14.28 4.21
N PRO A 241 5.82 -13.10 3.55
CA PRO A 241 5.86 -11.82 4.23
C PRO A 241 4.67 -11.61 5.14
N LEU A 242 4.94 -11.10 6.33
CA LEU A 242 3.92 -10.66 7.27
C LEU A 242 3.62 -9.17 7.02
N PHE A 243 2.43 -8.91 6.48
CA PHE A 243 2.01 -7.54 6.14
C PHE A 243 1.34 -6.80 7.31
N GLY A 244 0.96 -7.49 8.38
CA GLY A 244 0.36 -6.88 9.58
C GLY A 244 -1.09 -6.42 9.45
N VAL A 245 -1.75 -6.75 8.34
CA VAL A 245 -3.16 -6.45 8.11
C VAL A 245 -3.99 -7.54 8.79
N GLU A 246 -4.59 -7.18 9.92
CA GLU A 246 -5.46 -8.06 10.69
C GLU A 246 -6.92 -7.78 10.36
N PHE A 247 -7.66 -8.85 10.13
CA PHE A 247 -9.10 -8.80 9.93
C PHE A 247 -9.68 -10.10 10.46
N GLU A 248 -10.50 -10.01 11.51
CA GLU A 248 -11.31 -11.12 11.98
C GLU A 248 -12.67 -11.01 11.29
N THR A 249 -13.02 -12.04 10.51
CA THR A 249 -14.36 -12.13 9.94
C THR A 249 -15.30 -12.52 11.07
N GLU A 250 -16.19 -11.61 11.48
CA GLU A 250 -17.37 -12.01 12.27
C GLU A 250 -18.08 -13.13 11.50
N GLU A 251 -18.42 -14.21 12.20
CA GLU A 251 -18.80 -15.53 11.68
C GLU A 251 -19.42 -15.51 10.28
N ARG A 252 -18.82 -16.25 9.35
CA ARG A 252 -19.39 -16.52 8.03
C ARG A 252 -20.82 -17.03 8.24
N MET A 253 -21.83 -16.19 8.00
CA MET A 253 -23.18 -16.69 7.74
C MET A 253 -23.05 -17.63 6.54
N GLN A 254 -23.17 -18.93 6.80
CA GLN A 254 -23.12 -19.96 5.78
C GLN A 254 -24.23 -19.71 4.76
N GLY A 255 -23.85 -19.55 3.50
CA GLY A 255 -24.81 -19.50 2.39
C GLY A 255 -24.42 -18.49 1.33
N ASP A 256 -23.35 -18.75 0.56
CA ASP A 256 -23.25 -18.29 -0.84
C ASP A 256 -22.08 -18.91 -1.64
N ASP A 257 -21.42 -19.94 -1.11
CA ASP A 257 -20.49 -20.78 -1.90
C ASP A 257 -21.30 -21.70 -2.83
N LEU A 258 -21.99 -21.12 -3.82
CA LEU A 258 -22.24 -21.83 -5.06
C LEU A 258 -20.90 -21.93 -5.78
N ALA A 259 -20.28 -23.10 -5.67
CA ALA A 259 -19.14 -23.50 -6.49
C ALA A 259 -19.58 -23.43 -7.96
N VAL A 260 -19.27 -22.31 -8.63
CA VAL A 260 -19.38 -22.24 -10.08
C VAL A 260 -18.13 -22.89 -10.64
N GLU A 261 -18.30 -24.06 -11.26
CA GLU A 261 -17.28 -24.71 -12.06
C GLU A 261 -16.74 -23.71 -13.09
N GLN A 262 -15.42 -23.57 -13.14
CA GLN A 262 -14.76 -22.78 -14.18
C GLN A 262 -14.91 -23.50 -15.52
N VAL A 263 -15.98 -23.21 -16.25
CA VAL A 263 -16.06 -23.58 -17.66
C VAL A 263 -15.11 -22.66 -18.42
N GLN A 264 -14.00 -23.21 -18.89
CA GLN A 264 -13.11 -22.56 -19.84
C GLN A 264 -13.78 -22.62 -21.22
N ASP A 265 -14.51 -21.58 -21.60
CA ASP A 265 -14.89 -21.38 -23.00
C ASP A 265 -13.70 -20.75 -23.73
N GLU A 266 -13.07 -21.55 -24.60
CA GLU A 266 -12.10 -21.08 -25.60
C GLU A 266 -12.84 -20.28 -26.69
N CYS A 267 -12.88 -18.97 -26.53
CA CYS A 267 -13.28 -18.05 -27.59
C CYS A 267 -12.04 -17.31 -28.12
N GLU A 268 -11.51 -17.74 -29.26
CA GLU A 268 -10.61 -16.94 -30.09
C GLU A 268 -11.41 -15.84 -30.79
N ILE A 269 -11.24 -14.59 -30.37
CA ILE A 269 -11.68 -13.41 -31.15
C ILE A 269 -10.64 -12.29 -31.04
N GLU A 270 -10.37 -11.70 -32.20
CA GLU A 270 -9.33 -10.77 -32.62
C GLU A 270 -9.01 -9.60 -31.66
N SER A 271 -7.71 -9.31 -31.57
CA SER A 271 -7.14 -8.22 -30.80
C SER A 271 -7.31 -6.88 -31.51
N ASP A 272 -8.45 -6.24 -31.31
CA ASP A 272 -8.58 -4.82 -31.64
C ASP A 272 -8.12 -3.97 -30.44
N GLY A 273 -7.00 -3.27 -30.63
CA GLY A 273 -6.64 -2.05 -29.92
C GLY A 273 -6.45 -2.13 -28.41
N THR A 274 -5.31 -2.65 -27.96
CA THR A 274 -4.81 -2.40 -26.59
C THR A 274 -4.48 -0.91 -26.39
N SER A 275 -5.33 -0.10 -25.72
CA SER A 275 -4.85 1.07 -24.96
C SER A 275 -5.86 1.78 -24.04
N ASP A 276 -7.19 1.72 -24.22
CA ASP A 276 -8.07 2.76 -23.64
C ASP A 276 -8.89 2.36 -22.40
N ALA A 277 -8.62 1.20 -21.80
CA ALA A 277 -9.38 0.71 -20.63
C ALA A 277 -9.25 1.63 -19.39
N PHE A 278 -8.15 2.37 -19.26
CA PHE A 278 -7.93 3.29 -18.13
C PHE A 278 -8.74 4.58 -18.23
N ALA A 279 -9.03 5.05 -19.45
CA ALA A 279 -9.70 6.32 -19.67
C ALA A 279 -11.13 6.34 -19.07
N ALA A 280 -11.80 5.19 -19.09
CA ALA A 280 -13.13 5.04 -18.50
C ALA A 280 -13.16 5.32 -16.98
N TYR A 281 -12.02 5.19 -16.29
CA TYR A 281 -11.93 5.32 -14.84
C TYR A 281 -11.31 6.63 -14.35
N PHE A 282 -11.01 7.60 -15.21
CA PHE A 282 -10.47 8.87 -14.71
C PHE A 282 -11.45 9.60 -13.81
N ALA A 283 -10.97 10.04 -12.64
CA ALA A 283 -11.78 10.81 -11.70
C ALA A 283 -12.05 12.24 -12.19
N ASP A 284 -11.08 12.83 -12.92
CA ASP A 284 -11.11 14.21 -13.38
C ASP A 284 -11.48 14.32 -14.88
N GLY A 285 -12.09 13.27 -15.47
CA GLY A 285 -12.41 13.20 -16.91
C GLY A 285 -11.16 12.98 -17.78
N ASN A 286 -11.09 13.57 -18.98
CA ASN A 286 -9.93 13.46 -19.90
C ASN A 286 -8.69 14.25 -19.43
N LYS A 287 -8.43 14.32 -18.12
CA LYS A 287 -7.26 14.98 -17.54
C LYS A 287 -6.30 13.93 -16.97
N ASP A 288 -5.28 13.61 -17.74
CA ASP A 288 -4.31 12.58 -17.36
C ASP A 288 -3.25 13.10 -16.38
N LYS A 289 -2.96 14.42 -16.42
CA LYS A 289 -1.85 15.03 -15.68
C LYS A 289 -2.17 16.46 -15.19
N ASP A 290 -1.78 16.74 -13.95
CA ASP A 290 -1.75 18.08 -13.38
C ASP A 290 -0.59 18.90 -13.99
N ARG A 291 -0.85 20.17 -14.32
CA ARG A 291 0.21 21.13 -14.71
C ARG A 291 0.97 21.63 -13.48
N ASP A 292 2.13 22.22 -13.73
CA ASP A 292 3.00 22.69 -12.65
C ASP A 292 2.31 23.75 -11.77
N PRO A 293 2.49 23.70 -10.44
CA PRO A 293 1.98 24.72 -9.54
C PRO A 293 2.78 26.03 -9.69
N VAL A 294 2.08 27.14 -9.83
CA VAL A 294 2.64 28.50 -9.94
C VAL A 294 2.03 29.40 -8.87
N TYR A 295 2.79 30.37 -8.39
CA TYR A 295 2.25 31.39 -7.48
C TYR A 295 1.36 32.36 -8.27
N ASN A 296 0.17 32.64 -7.75
CA ASN A 296 -0.72 33.63 -8.32
C ASN A 296 -0.88 34.81 -7.34
N GLU A 297 -0.55 36.01 -7.82
CA GLU A 297 -0.56 37.23 -7.02
C GLU A 297 -1.97 37.70 -6.65
N GLU A 298 -2.96 37.45 -7.51
CA GLU A 298 -4.35 37.89 -7.30
C GLU A 298 -5.00 37.15 -6.11
N LEU A 299 -4.72 35.86 -5.97
CA LEU A 299 -5.25 35.02 -4.88
C LEU A 299 -4.28 34.91 -3.68
N GLY A 300 -3.00 35.23 -3.85
CA GLY A 300 -1.96 34.98 -2.85
C GLY A 300 -1.73 33.48 -2.57
N LEU A 301 -2.05 32.61 -3.54
CA LEU A 301 -2.01 31.15 -3.41
C LEU A 301 -1.18 30.51 -4.51
N ALA A 302 -0.70 29.29 -4.26
CA ALA A 302 -0.19 28.42 -5.31
C ALA A 302 -1.37 27.77 -6.06
N ILE A 303 -1.45 27.98 -7.37
CA ILE A 303 -2.48 27.41 -8.25
C ILE A 303 -1.85 26.54 -9.33
N GLU A 304 -2.62 25.61 -9.89
CA GLU A 304 -2.20 24.92 -11.12
C GLU A 304 -2.07 25.95 -12.26
N LYS A 305 -0.98 25.90 -13.04
CA LYS A 305 -0.77 26.79 -14.19
C LYS A 305 -1.98 26.77 -15.13
N LEU A 306 -2.54 27.93 -15.44
CA LEU A 306 -3.70 28.08 -16.35
C LEU A 306 -3.36 27.64 -17.78
N ARG A 307 -4.40 27.35 -18.58
CA ARG A 307 -4.20 27.04 -20.01
C ARG A 307 -3.93 28.35 -20.74
N ASP A 308 -3.19 28.28 -21.83
CA ASP A 308 -2.94 29.46 -22.66
C ASP A 308 -4.26 30.08 -23.12
N GLY A 309 -4.40 31.39 -22.92
CA GLY A 309 -5.62 32.15 -23.25
C GLY A 309 -6.72 32.13 -22.20
N ILE A 310 -6.56 31.45 -21.05
CA ILE A 310 -7.54 31.44 -19.96
C ILE A 310 -7.05 32.30 -18.78
N THR A 311 -7.91 33.17 -18.27
CA THR A 311 -7.68 33.99 -17.06
C THR A 311 -8.43 33.41 -15.85
N LEU A 312 -8.00 33.74 -14.63
CA LEU A 312 -8.71 33.33 -13.41
C LEU A 312 -10.13 33.88 -13.37
N GLN A 313 -10.29 35.17 -13.67
CA GLN A 313 -11.58 35.83 -13.73
C GLN A 313 -12.52 35.13 -14.72
N GLY A 314 -12.01 34.74 -15.91
CA GLY A 314 -12.79 34.01 -16.90
C GLY A 314 -13.16 32.57 -16.51
N LEU A 315 -12.46 31.97 -15.54
CA LEU A 315 -12.86 30.68 -14.95
C LEU A 315 -13.87 30.85 -13.82
N TRP A 316 -13.84 31.99 -13.13
CA TRP A 316 -14.73 32.28 -12.01
C TRP A 316 -16.09 32.79 -12.47
N ASP A 317 -16.12 33.62 -13.50
CA ASP A 317 -17.34 34.17 -14.06
C ASP A 317 -18.10 33.07 -14.80
N VAL A 318 -19.34 32.82 -14.37
CA VAL A 318 -20.26 31.96 -15.09
C VAL A 318 -20.74 32.74 -16.31
N LEU A 319 -20.43 32.29 -17.52
CA LEU A 319 -21.06 32.80 -18.74
C LEU A 319 -22.59 32.67 -18.57
N ALA A 320 -23.27 33.81 -18.45
CA ALA A 320 -24.72 33.89 -18.46
C ALA A 320 -25.26 33.63 -19.88
#